data_AF-A0A812EVY3-F1
#
_entry.id   AF-A0A812EVY3-F1
#
_cell.length_a   1.000
_cell.length_b   1.000
_cell.length_c   1.000
_cell.angle_alpha   90.00
_cell.angle_beta   90.00
_cell.angle_gamma   90.00
#
_symmetry.space_group_name_H-M   'P 1'
#
loop_
_entity.id
_entity.type
_entity.pdbx_description
1 polymer ?
#
loop_
_entity_poly.entity_id
_entity_poly.type
_entity_poly.pdbx_seq_one_letter_code
_entity_poly.pdbx_strand_id
1 'polypeptide(L)'
;MGLGIALMGGIACASMIAVFTLLSSMTTQTHELNSVRTQTMDREIQLSKTNIDIESLYAQGGSNLVSLTLSNTGNEKLWDYENFDVLITYDADVGGVPTLTAERFTYSEDSAFSQDGMYSGSTQFARPDQDILKGGWTDTDGGDGDGTLYEEIDENVRNDADFTRSATLTILGQSDTWQVGLSDVLDPQTSSNHVVRYVYKKSTGGGITVDLTVRLMQGTTQIASWTHNNVGSTFTLATQTLLESEANSITNYADLRLTFVATYTGGILPGRAIDVSWAELEVPAASGVYDCGAVILTQKHWTIDRISDDLIDPKLLNAEEGALICIKLSYPVAANGDVDLTITTDVGKTKTASLAV
;
A
#
# COMPACT_ATOMS: atom_id res chain seq x y z
N MET A 1 2.98 -88.73 43.62
CA MET A 1 4.00 -87.79 43.09
C MET A 1 3.56 -86.98 41.86
N GLY A 2 2.42 -87.27 41.20
CA GLY A 2 2.02 -86.54 39.98
C GLY A 2 1.39 -85.15 40.18
N LEU A 3 0.72 -84.92 41.32
CA LEU A 3 -0.10 -83.70 41.51
C LEU A 3 0.74 -82.42 41.72
N GLY A 4 1.89 -82.53 42.39
CA GLY A 4 2.82 -81.39 42.59
C GLY A 4 3.54 -80.98 41.30
N ILE A 5 3.87 -81.93 40.43
CA ILE A 5 4.52 -81.66 39.14
C ILE A 5 3.54 -80.96 38.19
N ALA A 6 2.27 -81.39 38.18
CA ALA A 6 1.23 -80.75 37.39
C ALA A 6 0.93 -79.30 37.84
N LEU A 7 0.88 -79.05 39.15
CA LEU A 7 0.68 -77.70 39.71
C LEU A 7 1.86 -76.76 39.39
N MET A 8 3.10 -77.23 39.51
CA MET A 8 4.27 -76.40 39.16
C MET A 8 4.34 -76.10 37.66
N GLY A 9 3.98 -77.04 36.79
CA GLY A 9 3.88 -76.81 35.35
C GLY A 9 2.80 -75.78 34.99
N GLY A 10 1.65 -75.81 35.68
CA GLY A 10 0.57 -74.84 35.49
C GLY A 10 0.95 -73.41 35.89
N ILE A 11 1.61 -73.25 37.04
CA ILE A 11 2.09 -71.93 37.51
C ILE A 11 3.18 -71.38 36.58
N ALA A 12 4.13 -72.22 36.15
CA ALA A 12 5.16 -71.82 35.20
C ALA A 12 4.55 -71.36 33.87
N CYS A 13 3.58 -72.10 33.33
CA CYS A 13 2.90 -71.74 32.08
C CYS A 13 2.12 -70.42 32.21
N ALA A 14 1.35 -70.25 33.29
CA ALA A 14 0.61 -69.01 33.55
C ALA A 14 1.53 -67.78 33.70
N SER A 15 2.67 -67.94 34.40
CA SER A 15 3.67 -66.89 34.54
C SER A 15 4.33 -66.52 33.21
N MET A 16 4.60 -67.51 32.35
CA MET A 16 5.18 -67.28 31.03
C MET A 16 4.21 -66.58 30.09
N ILE A 17 2.93 -66.94 30.12
CA ILE A 17 1.87 -66.24 29.36
C ILE A 17 1.75 -64.78 29.83
N ALA A 18 1.80 -64.53 31.14
CA ALA A 18 1.77 -63.16 31.68
C ALA A 18 2.98 -62.32 31.26
N VAL A 19 4.18 -62.92 31.18
CA VAL A 19 5.37 -62.24 30.67
C VAL A 19 5.23 -61.93 29.17
N PHE A 20 4.69 -62.86 28.38
CA PHE A 20 4.45 -62.63 26.95
C PHE A 20 3.42 -61.53 26.68
N THR A 21 2.35 -61.44 27.47
CA THR A 21 1.37 -60.36 27.32
C THR A 21 1.94 -59.00 27.71
N LEU A 22 2.78 -58.94 28.75
CA LEU A 22 3.48 -57.72 29.14
C LEU A 22 4.48 -57.27 28.08
N LEU A 23 5.30 -58.19 27.54
CA LEU A 23 6.25 -57.89 26.47
C LEU A 23 5.53 -57.40 25.21
N SER A 24 4.42 -58.04 24.83
CA SER A 24 3.58 -57.62 23.70
C SER A 24 3.03 -56.20 23.91
N SER A 25 2.50 -55.90 25.10
CA SER A 25 2.02 -54.56 25.45
C SER A 25 3.12 -53.50 25.39
N MET A 26 4.33 -53.81 25.86
CA MET A 26 5.48 -52.90 25.77
C MET A 26 5.90 -52.68 24.30
N THR A 27 5.87 -53.70 23.46
CA THR A 27 6.21 -53.53 22.03
C THR A 27 5.23 -52.60 21.32
N THR A 28 3.92 -52.73 21.57
CA THR A 28 2.91 -51.83 20.99
C THR A 28 3.12 -50.38 21.43
N GLN A 29 3.33 -50.14 22.73
CA GLN A 29 3.62 -48.81 23.24
C GLN A 29 4.90 -48.21 22.64
N THR A 30 5.92 -49.04 22.38
CA THR A 30 7.17 -48.58 21.76
C THR A 30 6.94 -48.17 20.30
N HIS A 31 6.11 -48.90 19.56
CA HIS A 31 5.74 -48.54 18.19
C HIS A 31 4.95 -47.23 18.13
N GLU A 32 3.96 -47.05 19.00
CA GLU A 32 3.17 -45.81 19.07
C GLU A 32 4.03 -44.61 19.46
N LEU A 33 4.94 -44.77 20.43
CA LEU A 33 5.86 -43.71 20.83
C LEU A 33 6.84 -43.35 19.72
N ASN A 34 7.32 -44.33 18.95
CA ASN A 34 8.16 -44.08 17.79
C ASN A 34 7.39 -43.36 16.67
N SER A 35 6.14 -43.74 16.39
CA SER A 35 5.34 -43.04 15.38
C SER A 35 5.05 -41.60 15.76
N VAL A 36 4.72 -41.34 17.03
CA VAL A 36 4.52 -39.96 17.52
C VAL A 36 5.82 -39.16 17.39
N ARG A 37 6.96 -39.73 17.78
CA ARG A 37 8.26 -39.05 17.61
C ARG A 37 8.55 -38.70 16.16
N THR A 38 8.35 -39.63 15.23
CA THR A 38 8.54 -39.36 13.80
C THR A 38 7.62 -38.24 13.32
N GLN A 39 6.33 -38.31 13.64
CA GLN A 39 5.37 -37.26 13.27
C GLN A 39 5.73 -35.88 13.85
N THR A 40 6.16 -35.83 15.11
CA THR A 40 6.61 -34.58 15.75
C THR A 40 7.86 -34.03 15.04
N MET A 41 8.86 -34.88 14.77
CA MET A 41 10.07 -34.46 14.07
C MET A 41 9.77 -33.97 12.65
N ASP A 42 8.91 -34.68 11.91
CA ASP A 42 8.51 -34.29 10.56
C ASP A 42 7.81 -32.93 10.58
N ARG A 43 6.92 -32.70 11.55
CA ARG A 43 6.23 -31.42 11.71
C ARG A 43 7.17 -30.28 12.11
N GLU A 44 8.14 -30.53 12.99
CA GLU A 44 9.18 -29.56 13.35
C GLU A 44 10.09 -29.23 12.16
N ILE A 45 10.43 -30.22 11.33
CA ILE A 45 11.21 -30.02 10.11
C ILE A 45 10.43 -29.18 9.10
N GLN A 46 9.14 -29.49 8.87
CA GLN A 46 8.27 -28.69 8.01
C GLN A 46 8.22 -27.24 8.50
N LEU A 47 7.90 -27.03 9.78
CA LEU A 47 7.87 -25.71 10.38
C LEU A 47 9.21 -24.97 10.24
N SER A 48 10.33 -25.65 10.41
CA SER A 48 11.66 -25.02 10.26
C SER A 48 12.00 -24.65 8.82
N LYS A 49 11.40 -25.32 7.83
CA LYS A 49 11.65 -25.08 6.40
C LYS A 49 10.66 -24.12 5.77
N THR A 50 9.49 -23.94 6.36
CA THR A 50 8.52 -22.94 5.91
C THR A 50 8.92 -21.56 6.38
N ASN A 51 8.98 -20.62 5.45
CA ASN A 51 9.09 -19.20 5.75
C ASN A 51 8.30 -18.42 4.70
N ILE A 52 7.64 -17.35 5.12
CA ILE A 52 6.83 -16.53 4.22
C ILE A 52 7.15 -15.05 4.46
N ASP A 53 6.99 -14.26 3.42
CA ASP A 53 7.01 -12.80 3.50
C ASP A 53 5.79 -12.19 2.81
N ILE A 54 5.40 -11.01 3.27
CA ILE A 54 4.32 -10.23 2.66
C ILE A 54 4.96 -9.04 1.96
N GLU A 55 4.77 -8.98 0.66
CA GLU A 55 5.30 -7.95 -0.22
C GLU A 55 4.13 -7.18 -0.86
N SER A 56 4.33 -5.89 -1.13
CA SER A 56 3.39 -5.05 -1.88
C SER A 56 1.94 -5.09 -1.38
N LEU A 57 1.73 -5.04 -0.06
CA LEU A 57 0.40 -4.87 0.52
C LEU A 57 -0.22 -3.55 0.02
N TYR A 58 -1.45 -3.63 -0.48
CA TYR A 58 -2.17 -2.51 -1.07
C TYR A 58 -3.64 -2.51 -0.68
N ALA A 59 -4.14 -1.32 -0.34
CA ALA A 59 -5.54 -1.02 -0.08
C ALA A 59 -5.80 0.45 -0.45
N GLN A 60 -7.05 0.78 -0.78
CA GLN A 60 -7.43 2.14 -1.16
C GLN A 60 -8.64 2.61 -0.34
N GLY A 61 -8.63 3.87 0.09
CA GLY A 61 -9.76 4.52 0.74
C GLY A 61 -11.02 4.46 -0.11
N GLY A 62 -12.15 4.06 0.50
CA GLY A 62 -13.42 3.86 -0.19
C GLY A 62 -13.54 2.55 -0.98
N SER A 63 -12.46 1.75 -1.07
CA SER A 63 -12.49 0.39 -1.62
C SER A 63 -12.63 -0.66 -0.52
N ASN A 64 -13.28 -1.77 -0.84
CA ASN A 64 -13.35 -2.95 0.03
C ASN A 64 -12.45 -4.10 -0.44
N LEU A 65 -11.47 -3.80 -1.29
CA LEU A 65 -10.49 -4.76 -1.78
C LEU A 65 -9.12 -4.46 -1.19
N VAL A 66 -8.45 -5.52 -0.78
CA VAL A 66 -7.06 -5.52 -0.32
C VAL A 66 -6.32 -6.56 -1.14
N SER A 67 -5.11 -6.21 -1.57
CA SER A 67 -4.27 -7.08 -2.37
C SER A 67 -2.86 -7.11 -1.82
N LEU A 68 -2.15 -8.22 -2.05
CA LEU A 68 -0.75 -8.39 -1.66
C LEU A 68 -0.06 -9.43 -2.54
N THR A 69 1.26 -9.50 -2.40
CA THR A 69 2.07 -10.63 -2.86
C THR A 69 2.59 -11.42 -1.65
N LEU A 70 2.25 -12.69 -1.55
CA LEU A 70 2.77 -13.61 -0.54
C LEU A 70 3.96 -14.39 -1.12
N SER A 71 5.16 -14.10 -0.63
CA SER A 71 6.41 -14.73 -1.08
C SER A 71 6.77 -15.91 -0.20
N ASN A 72 7.07 -17.07 -0.80
CA ASN A 72 7.60 -18.22 -0.07
C ASN A 72 9.13 -18.18 -0.05
N THR A 73 9.68 -17.64 1.03
CA THR A 73 11.13 -17.58 1.26
C THR A 73 11.68 -18.85 1.91
N GLY A 74 10.82 -19.83 2.16
CA GLY A 74 11.17 -21.15 2.69
C GLY A 74 11.42 -22.17 1.58
N ASN A 75 11.74 -23.40 2.01
CA ASN A 75 11.95 -24.55 1.13
C ASN A 75 10.76 -25.53 1.13
N GLU A 76 9.78 -25.31 2.00
CA GLU A 76 8.56 -26.13 2.05
C GLU A 76 7.54 -25.59 1.07
N LYS A 77 6.92 -26.48 0.28
CA LYS A 77 5.87 -26.10 -0.66
C LYS A 77 4.58 -25.82 0.08
N LEU A 78 3.90 -24.75 -0.30
CA LEU A 78 2.62 -24.35 0.27
C LEU A 78 1.50 -24.61 -0.74
N TRP A 79 0.43 -25.27 -0.29
CA TRP A 79 -0.63 -25.73 -1.19
C TRP A 79 -1.99 -25.88 -0.49
N ASP A 80 -1.99 -26.11 0.82
CA ASP A 80 -3.20 -26.28 1.62
C ASP A 80 -3.79 -24.92 2.05
N TYR A 81 -4.13 -24.11 1.05
CA TYR A 81 -4.58 -22.73 1.26
C TYR A 81 -5.91 -22.65 2.03
N GLU A 82 -6.74 -23.69 2.00
CA GLU A 82 -7.97 -23.77 2.80
C GLU A 82 -7.70 -23.72 4.31
N ASN A 83 -6.53 -24.23 4.73
CA ASN A 83 -6.10 -24.25 6.13
C ASN A 83 -5.23 -23.05 6.52
N PHE A 84 -5.06 -22.08 5.62
CA PHE A 84 -4.43 -20.81 5.96
C PHE A 84 -5.42 -19.94 6.73
N ASP A 85 -4.90 -19.18 7.68
CA ASP A 85 -5.69 -18.21 8.42
C ASP A 85 -5.29 -16.79 8.01
N VAL A 86 -6.26 -16.03 7.52
CA VAL A 86 -6.06 -14.64 7.11
C VAL A 86 -6.94 -13.75 7.99
N LEU A 87 -6.30 -12.85 8.72
CA LEU A 87 -6.93 -11.89 9.62
C LEU A 87 -6.55 -10.47 9.19
N ILE A 88 -7.53 -9.58 9.07
CA ILE A 88 -7.28 -8.16 8.82
C ILE A 88 -7.93 -7.35 9.95
N THR A 89 -7.16 -6.45 10.55
CA THR A 89 -7.66 -5.38 11.41
C THR A 89 -7.52 -4.08 10.65
N TYR A 90 -8.61 -3.32 10.47
CA TYR A 90 -8.59 -2.11 9.67
C TYR A 90 -9.61 -1.07 10.12
N ASP A 91 -9.39 0.18 9.74
CA ASP A 91 -10.38 1.25 9.92
C ASP A 91 -11.45 1.17 8.82
N ALA A 92 -12.57 0.53 9.16
CA ALA A 92 -13.71 0.39 8.27
C ALA A 92 -14.52 1.67 8.18
N ASP A 93 -14.89 2.08 6.97
CA ASP A 93 -15.89 3.12 6.75
C ASP A 93 -17.31 2.53 6.89
N VAL A 94 -17.89 2.68 8.08
CA VAL A 94 -19.25 2.23 8.36
C VAL A 94 -20.21 3.42 8.31
N GLY A 95 -20.55 3.83 7.09
CA GLY A 95 -21.53 4.89 6.85
C GLY A 95 -20.98 6.30 7.08
N GLY A 96 -19.73 6.54 6.68
CA GLY A 96 -18.99 7.80 6.84
C GLY A 96 -18.22 7.90 8.15
N VAL A 97 -18.18 6.83 8.96
CA VAL A 97 -17.54 6.82 10.28
C VAL A 97 -16.44 5.75 10.32
N PRO A 98 -15.17 6.15 10.47
CA PRO A 98 -14.07 5.21 10.69
C PRO A 98 -14.29 4.39 11.96
N THR A 99 -14.33 3.07 11.82
CA THR A 99 -14.55 2.12 12.90
C THR A 99 -13.54 0.98 12.81
N LEU A 100 -12.67 0.87 13.82
CA LEU A 100 -11.70 -0.22 13.90
C LEU A 100 -12.41 -1.59 13.93
N THR A 101 -12.15 -2.40 12.91
CA THR A 101 -12.83 -3.68 12.67
C THR A 101 -11.80 -4.78 12.43
N ALA A 102 -11.98 -5.93 13.07
CA ALA A 102 -11.17 -7.12 12.82
C ALA A 102 -12.01 -8.22 12.16
N GLU A 103 -11.53 -8.74 11.04
CA GLU A 103 -12.19 -9.77 10.24
C GLU A 103 -11.27 -10.94 9.95
N ARG A 104 -11.85 -12.15 9.98
CA ARG A 104 -11.21 -13.38 9.53
C ARG A 104 -11.82 -13.79 8.19
N PHE A 105 -10.97 -14.21 7.26
CA PHE A 105 -11.38 -14.50 5.88
C PHE A 105 -11.32 -15.99 5.56
N THR A 106 -12.27 -16.44 4.76
CA THR A 106 -12.33 -17.83 4.27
C THR A 106 -11.71 -17.91 2.87
N TYR A 107 -10.92 -18.94 2.61
CA TYR A 107 -10.38 -19.16 1.26
C TYR A 107 -11.51 -19.51 0.28
N SER A 108 -11.47 -18.93 -0.92
CA SER A 108 -12.42 -19.20 -1.99
C SER A 108 -11.73 -19.93 -3.14
N GLU A 109 -12.00 -21.24 -3.25
CA GLU A 109 -11.49 -22.06 -4.34
C GLU A 109 -12.14 -21.72 -5.70
N ASP A 110 -13.42 -21.33 -5.69
CA ASP A 110 -14.19 -21.01 -6.90
C ASP A 110 -13.60 -19.81 -7.66
N SER A 111 -12.97 -18.89 -6.94
CA SER A 111 -12.32 -17.69 -7.48
C SER A 111 -10.80 -17.86 -7.63
N ALA A 112 -10.25 -19.02 -7.29
CA ALA A 112 -8.81 -19.24 -7.29
C ALA A 112 -8.26 -19.47 -8.69
N PHE A 113 -7.08 -18.90 -8.95
CA PHE A 113 -6.31 -19.02 -10.18
C PHE A 113 -7.04 -18.51 -11.42
N SER A 114 -7.96 -17.55 -11.26
CA SER A 114 -8.77 -17.01 -12.37
C SER A 114 -7.95 -16.15 -13.34
N GLN A 115 -6.84 -15.58 -12.87
CA GLN A 115 -5.94 -14.71 -13.63
C GLN A 115 -6.64 -13.46 -14.18
N ASP A 116 -7.61 -12.94 -13.43
CA ASP A 116 -8.37 -11.74 -13.80
C ASP A 116 -7.71 -10.47 -13.28
N GLY A 117 -6.98 -10.55 -12.16
CA GLY A 117 -6.28 -9.39 -11.61
C GLY A 117 -5.16 -8.90 -12.52
N MET A 118 -4.85 -7.62 -12.45
CA MET A 118 -3.79 -7.00 -13.26
C MET A 118 -2.71 -6.41 -12.35
N TYR A 119 -1.45 -6.46 -12.79
CA TYR A 119 -0.42 -5.64 -12.19
C TYR A 119 -0.66 -4.20 -12.62
N SER A 120 -1.32 -3.45 -11.76
CA SER A 120 -1.64 -2.05 -11.93
C SER A 120 -1.85 -1.49 -10.54
N GLY A 121 -0.95 -0.66 -10.02
CA GLY A 121 -1.39 0.28 -8.99
C GLY A 121 -2.54 1.14 -9.53
N SER A 122 -3.33 1.76 -8.66
CA SER A 122 -4.08 2.94 -9.09
C SER A 122 -3.09 4.07 -9.32
N THR A 123 -3.38 4.95 -10.26
CA THR A 123 -2.71 6.26 -10.32
C THR A 123 -2.80 6.93 -8.95
N GLN A 124 -1.68 7.45 -8.47
CA GLN A 124 -1.57 8.10 -7.16
C GLN A 124 -1.59 9.62 -7.34
N PHE A 125 -2.13 10.32 -6.35
CA PHE A 125 -2.24 11.78 -6.39
C PHE A 125 -1.62 12.36 -5.12
N ALA A 126 -0.50 13.05 -5.29
CA ALA A 126 0.14 13.82 -4.25
C ALA A 126 -0.48 15.22 -4.24
N ARG A 127 -1.14 15.60 -3.15
CA ARG A 127 -1.81 16.90 -3.01
C ARG A 127 -1.14 17.75 -1.94
N PRO A 128 -1.25 19.08 -2.03
CA PRO A 128 -0.77 20.00 -1.00
C PRO A 128 -1.24 19.59 0.41
N ASP A 129 -0.30 19.48 1.37
CA ASP A 129 -0.62 19.00 2.73
C ASP A 129 -0.01 19.84 3.87
N GLN A 130 0.92 20.74 3.55
CA GLN A 130 1.57 21.60 4.52
C GLN A 130 2.21 22.84 3.88
N ASP A 131 2.27 23.93 4.64
CA ASP A 131 3.03 25.12 4.27
C ASP A 131 4.49 25.03 4.71
N ILE A 132 5.43 25.07 3.75
CA ILE A 132 6.86 25.07 4.05
C ILE A 132 7.40 26.49 4.15
N LEU A 133 7.03 27.36 3.21
CA LEU A 133 7.45 28.76 3.16
C LEU A 133 6.36 29.61 2.51
N LYS A 134 5.72 30.49 3.27
CA LYS A 134 4.60 31.33 2.79
C LYS A 134 5.01 32.56 1.97
N GLY A 135 6.21 33.09 2.20
CA GLY A 135 6.62 34.35 1.56
C GLY A 135 5.66 35.50 1.89
N GLY A 136 5.27 36.27 0.87
CA GLY A 136 4.23 37.30 0.95
C GLY A 136 2.85 36.85 0.48
N TRP A 137 2.63 35.54 0.30
CA TRP A 137 1.36 34.99 -0.15
C TRP A 137 0.32 35.01 0.97
N THR A 138 -0.94 35.16 0.59
CA THR A 138 -2.11 35.28 1.48
C THR A 138 -3.33 34.62 0.85
N ASP A 139 -4.26 34.17 1.67
CA ASP A 139 -5.58 33.61 1.37
C ASP A 139 -6.73 34.64 1.51
N THR A 140 -6.45 35.83 2.08
CA THR A 140 -7.46 36.86 2.36
C THR A 140 -8.35 37.29 1.18
N ASP A 141 -7.91 37.02 -0.04
CA ASP A 141 -8.69 37.17 -1.26
C ASP A 141 -8.92 35.78 -1.87
N GLY A 142 -10.13 35.23 -1.76
CA GLY A 142 -10.49 33.96 -2.39
C GLY A 142 -10.60 32.79 -1.42
N GLY A 143 -9.66 32.70 -0.49
CA GLY A 143 -9.65 31.72 0.60
C GLY A 143 -10.45 32.14 1.83
N ASP A 144 -10.28 31.40 2.92
CA ASP A 144 -11.02 31.57 4.18
C ASP A 144 -10.40 32.59 5.14
N GLY A 145 -9.13 32.94 4.92
CA GLY A 145 -8.41 33.99 5.63
C GLY A 145 -7.80 33.57 6.98
N ASP A 146 -7.59 32.27 7.22
CA ASP A 146 -7.02 31.74 8.46
C ASP A 146 -5.47 31.83 8.51
N GLY A 147 -4.84 32.08 7.37
CA GLY A 147 -3.41 32.19 7.17
C GLY A 147 -2.72 30.88 6.75
N THR A 148 -3.46 29.80 6.52
CA THR A 148 -3.05 28.45 6.08
C THR A 148 -3.27 28.34 4.57
N LEU A 149 -2.20 28.28 3.79
CA LEU A 149 -2.31 28.47 2.34
C LEU A 149 -2.47 27.16 1.58
N TYR A 150 -2.01 26.04 2.14
CA TYR A 150 -2.01 24.76 1.41
C TYR A 150 -3.42 24.20 1.22
N GLU A 151 -4.33 24.43 2.17
CA GLU A 151 -5.72 23.93 2.12
C GLU A 151 -6.55 24.59 1.01
N GLU A 152 -6.19 25.80 0.60
CA GLU A 152 -6.90 26.54 -0.46
C GLU A 152 -6.60 26.02 -1.88
N ILE A 153 -5.78 24.97 -2.01
CA ILE A 153 -5.38 24.38 -3.29
C ILE A 153 -5.34 22.84 -3.28
N ASP A 154 -5.78 22.19 -2.19
CA ASP A 154 -5.65 20.75 -1.94
C ASP A 154 -6.86 19.91 -2.40
N GLU A 155 -7.83 20.53 -3.06
CA GLU A 155 -9.15 19.92 -3.17
C GLU A 155 -9.15 18.74 -4.14
N ASN A 156 -9.88 17.68 -3.76
CA ASN A 156 -10.08 16.54 -4.66
C ASN A 156 -10.81 16.91 -5.96
N VAL A 157 -11.65 17.96 -5.92
CA VAL A 157 -12.31 18.52 -7.09
C VAL A 157 -12.03 20.01 -7.12
N ARG A 158 -11.30 20.47 -8.14
CA ARG A 158 -10.93 21.87 -8.38
C ARG A 158 -12.06 22.84 -8.06
N ASN A 159 -11.77 23.82 -7.22
CA ASN A 159 -12.67 24.91 -6.88
C ASN A 159 -12.01 26.29 -7.09
N ASP A 160 -12.22 26.90 -8.25
CA ASP A 160 -11.63 28.22 -8.57
C ASP A 160 -12.16 29.39 -7.72
N ALA A 161 -13.18 29.16 -6.89
CA ALA A 161 -13.60 30.16 -5.92
C ALA A 161 -12.60 30.27 -4.76
N ASP A 162 -11.90 29.17 -4.48
CA ASP A 162 -10.86 29.04 -3.48
C ASP A 162 -9.49 29.26 -4.12
N PHE A 163 -8.67 30.13 -3.53
CA PHE A 163 -7.33 30.41 -4.06
C PHE A 163 -6.45 31.19 -3.09
N THR A 164 -5.15 30.99 -3.24
CA THR A 164 -4.12 31.82 -2.63
C THR A 164 -3.65 32.89 -3.60
N ARG A 165 -3.16 34.01 -3.07
CA ARG A 165 -2.69 35.18 -3.81
C ARG A 165 -1.29 35.59 -3.36
N SER A 166 -0.40 35.83 -4.31
CA SER A 166 0.94 36.38 -4.04
C SER A 166 0.87 37.82 -3.55
N ALA A 167 1.97 38.33 -2.97
CA ALA A 167 2.10 39.76 -2.75
C ALA A 167 1.93 40.53 -4.07
N THR A 168 1.43 41.77 -3.97
CA THR A 168 1.32 42.65 -5.13
C THR A 168 2.70 43.05 -5.61
N LEU A 169 3.08 42.54 -6.77
CA LEU A 169 4.35 42.84 -7.40
C LEU A 169 4.35 44.25 -7.98
N THR A 170 5.48 44.92 -7.85
CA THR A 170 5.74 46.28 -8.36
C THR A 170 7.20 46.40 -8.77
N ILE A 171 7.60 47.57 -9.28
CA ILE A 171 9.02 47.85 -9.57
C ILE A 171 9.93 47.75 -8.33
N LEU A 172 9.36 47.84 -7.11
CA LEU A 172 10.11 47.74 -5.85
C LEU A 172 10.04 46.32 -5.23
N GLY A 173 8.95 45.59 -5.46
CA GLY A 173 8.75 44.21 -5.04
C GLY A 173 8.66 43.30 -6.26
N GLN A 174 9.81 42.81 -6.73
CA GLN A 174 9.92 42.20 -8.05
C GLN A 174 9.69 40.69 -8.06
N SER A 175 9.69 40.01 -6.91
CA SER A 175 9.41 38.59 -6.85
C SER A 175 8.85 38.20 -5.49
N ASP A 176 8.01 37.18 -5.49
CA ASP A 176 7.48 36.54 -4.29
C ASP A 176 7.46 35.02 -4.48
N THR A 177 7.69 34.26 -3.40
CA THR A 177 7.86 32.81 -3.45
C THR A 177 7.06 32.13 -2.36
N TRP A 178 6.29 31.12 -2.75
CA TRP A 178 5.59 30.22 -1.83
C TRP A 178 6.00 28.78 -2.13
N GLN A 179 6.24 28.00 -1.07
CA GLN A 179 6.55 26.58 -1.14
C GLN A 179 5.59 25.80 -0.27
N VAL A 180 5.02 24.76 -0.87
CA VAL A 180 4.04 23.85 -0.27
C VAL A 180 4.57 22.42 -0.35
N GLY A 181 4.36 21.64 0.71
CA GLY A 181 4.62 20.20 0.72
C GLY A 181 3.50 19.44 0.04
N LEU A 182 3.82 18.25 -0.48
CA LEU A 182 2.84 17.33 -1.05
C LEU A 182 2.73 16.10 -0.14
N SER A 183 1.53 15.54 -0.08
CA SER A 183 1.25 14.29 0.61
C SER A 183 2.11 13.15 0.10
N ASP A 184 2.42 12.22 0.99
CA ASP A 184 3.27 11.06 0.67
C ASP A 184 2.59 10.16 -0.37
N VAL A 185 3.38 9.67 -1.33
CA VAL A 185 2.97 8.67 -2.33
C VAL A 185 4.03 7.58 -2.46
N LEU A 186 3.65 6.42 -2.96
CA LEU A 186 4.55 5.29 -3.18
C LEU A 186 5.36 5.50 -4.45
N ASP A 187 6.62 5.06 -4.42
CA ASP A 187 7.49 5.03 -5.61
C ASP A 187 6.86 4.16 -6.70
N PRO A 188 6.60 4.73 -7.89
CA PRO A 188 5.92 3.99 -8.93
C PRO A 188 6.80 2.93 -9.62
N GLN A 189 8.11 2.89 -9.32
CA GLN A 189 9.12 2.05 -9.99
C GLN A 189 9.17 2.24 -11.51
N THR A 190 8.59 3.33 -12.01
CA THR A 190 8.63 3.76 -13.40
C THR A 190 9.01 5.22 -13.45
N SER A 191 9.87 5.58 -14.40
CA SER A 191 10.35 6.95 -14.56
C SER A 191 9.53 7.73 -15.58
N SER A 192 8.35 7.26 -15.95
CA SER A 192 7.50 7.87 -16.98
C SER A 192 6.18 8.35 -16.40
N ASN A 193 5.41 9.16 -17.15
CA ASN A 193 4.02 9.52 -16.85
C ASN A 193 3.76 10.19 -15.48
N HIS A 194 4.74 10.86 -14.89
CA HIS A 194 4.49 11.77 -13.77
C HIS A 194 3.96 13.09 -14.31
N VAL A 195 2.81 13.55 -13.81
CA VAL A 195 2.14 14.75 -14.32
C VAL A 195 1.84 15.71 -13.19
N VAL A 196 2.53 16.85 -13.19
CA VAL A 196 2.23 17.98 -12.31
C VAL A 196 1.14 18.83 -12.94
N ARG A 197 0.07 19.11 -12.19
CA ARG A 197 -1.01 19.99 -12.61
C ARG A 197 -1.19 21.12 -11.61
N TYR A 198 -1.51 22.29 -12.13
CA TYR A 198 -1.83 23.44 -11.30
C TYR A 198 -2.64 24.46 -12.09
N VAL A 199 -3.43 25.24 -11.36
CA VAL A 199 -4.30 26.28 -11.93
C VAL A 199 -3.84 27.63 -11.42
N TYR A 200 -3.67 28.56 -12.35
CA TYR A 200 -3.19 29.90 -12.00
C TYR A 200 -3.85 30.98 -12.85
N LYS A 201 -3.82 32.21 -12.33
CA LYS A 201 -4.16 33.43 -13.07
C LYS A 201 -3.39 34.62 -12.52
N LYS A 202 -3.45 35.73 -13.23
CA LYS A 202 -3.11 37.06 -12.73
C LYS A 202 -4.33 37.68 -12.06
N SER A 203 -4.12 38.39 -10.95
CA SER A 203 -5.19 38.97 -10.14
C SER A 203 -6.14 39.89 -10.92
N THR A 204 -5.65 40.61 -11.92
CA THR A 204 -6.47 41.45 -12.81
C THR A 204 -5.79 41.68 -14.16
N GLY A 205 -6.58 41.88 -15.23
CA GLY A 205 -6.09 42.27 -16.55
C GLY A 205 -5.35 43.63 -16.57
N GLY A 206 -4.49 43.83 -17.58
CA GLY A 206 -3.66 45.03 -17.72
C GLY A 206 -2.62 45.21 -16.61
N GLY A 207 -2.06 46.42 -16.49
CA GLY A 207 -1.01 46.76 -15.53
C GLY A 207 0.36 46.17 -15.90
N ILE A 208 1.12 45.76 -14.89
CA ILE A 208 2.43 45.13 -15.08
C ILE A 208 2.31 43.71 -15.68
N THR A 209 3.40 43.28 -16.30
CA THR A 209 3.63 41.90 -16.75
C THR A 209 4.22 41.11 -15.59
N VAL A 210 3.62 39.96 -15.32
CA VAL A 210 4.04 39.03 -14.28
C VAL A 210 4.18 37.65 -14.92
N ASP A 211 5.30 37.01 -14.61
CA ASP A 211 5.59 35.63 -14.99
C ASP A 211 5.44 34.74 -13.75
N LEU A 212 5.03 33.49 -13.97
CA LEU A 212 4.95 32.48 -12.93
C LEU A 212 5.92 31.35 -13.25
N THR A 213 6.85 31.07 -12.36
CA THR A 213 7.69 29.87 -12.41
C THR A 213 7.22 28.88 -11.36
N VAL A 214 6.86 27.66 -11.78
CA VAL A 214 6.50 26.55 -10.89
C VAL A 214 7.60 25.51 -10.94
N ARG A 215 8.03 25.03 -9.78
CA ARG A 215 9.11 24.04 -9.64
C ARG A 215 8.64 22.86 -8.81
N LEU A 216 8.96 21.66 -9.27
CA LEU A 216 8.89 20.46 -8.45
C LEU A 216 10.24 20.28 -7.75
N MET A 217 10.21 20.19 -6.43
CA MET A 217 11.40 20.04 -5.59
C MET A 217 11.30 18.74 -4.79
N GLN A 218 12.44 18.12 -4.52
CA GLN A 218 12.61 17.10 -3.49
C GLN A 218 13.51 17.69 -2.40
N GLY A 219 12.93 18.04 -1.24
CA GLY A 219 13.61 18.83 -0.23
C GLY A 219 14.15 20.15 -0.80
N THR A 220 15.47 20.26 -0.94
CA THR A 220 16.15 21.43 -1.56
C THR A 220 16.56 21.22 -3.02
N THR A 221 16.42 20.01 -3.56
CA THR A 221 16.85 19.67 -4.92
C THR A 221 15.73 19.95 -5.91
N GLN A 222 16.01 20.70 -6.98
CA GLN A 222 15.04 20.94 -8.03
C GLN A 222 14.98 19.74 -8.99
N ILE A 223 13.79 19.19 -9.17
CA ILE A 223 13.51 18.07 -10.09
C ILE A 223 13.11 18.60 -11.46
N ALA A 224 12.15 19.53 -11.51
CA ALA A 224 11.66 20.12 -12.74
C ALA A 224 11.26 21.59 -12.53
N SER A 225 11.20 22.36 -13.62
CA SER A 225 10.84 23.78 -13.59
C SER A 225 10.12 24.21 -14.87
N TRP A 226 8.98 24.88 -14.71
CA TRP A 226 8.18 25.43 -15.81
C TRP A 226 7.94 26.91 -15.62
N THR A 227 8.08 27.71 -16.67
CA THR A 227 7.86 29.15 -16.64
C THR A 227 6.74 29.56 -17.59
N HIS A 228 5.78 30.31 -17.06
CA HIS A 228 4.64 30.89 -17.77
C HIS A 228 4.85 32.39 -17.89
N ASN A 229 5.15 32.83 -19.10
CA ASN A 229 5.42 34.25 -19.37
C ASN A 229 4.10 35.01 -19.57
N ASN A 230 4.02 36.23 -19.03
CA ASN A 230 2.89 37.15 -19.17
C ASN A 230 1.53 36.49 -18.86
N VAL A 231 1.36 36.08 -17.60
CA VAL A 231 0.15 35.39 -17.14
C VAL A 231 -1.12 36.22 -17.39
N GLY A 232 -2.14 35.56 -17.94
CA GLY A 232 -3.46 36.15 -18.24
C GLY A 232 -4.36 36.25 -17.00
N SER A 233 -5.49 36.94 -17.12
CA SER A 233 -6.43 37.18 -15.99
C SER A 233 -7.55 36.15 -15.86
N THR A 234 -7.42 34.98 -16.50
CA THR A 234 -8.37 33.88 -16.45
C THR A 234 -7.68 32.65 -15.90
N PHE A 235 -8.36 31.90 -15.02
CA PHE A 235 -7.80 30.66 -14.48
C PHE A 235 -7.49 29.68 -15.61
N THR A 236 -6.21 29.34 -15.69
CA THR A 236 -5.65 28.48 -16.73
C THR A 236 -5.07 27.25 -16.06
N LEU A 237 -5.50 26.07 -16.52
CA LEU A 237 -4.91 24.79 -16.10
C LEU A 237 -3.62 24.56 -16.89
N ALA A 238 -2.50 24.42 -16.19
CA ALA A 238 -1.28 23.86 -16.74
C ALA A 238 -1.18 22.38 -16.36
N THR A 239 -0.85 21.57 -17.36
CA THR A 239 -0.56 20.14 -17.22
C THR A 239 0.85 19.92 -17.73
N GLN A 240 1.76 19.52 -16.85
CA GLN A 240 3.17 19.36 -17.16
C GLN A 240 3.62 17.94 -16.86
N THR A 241 4.15 17.26 -17.87
CA THR A 241 4.68 15.91 -17.71
C THR A 241 6.18 15.97 -17.46
N LEU A 242 6.66 15.26 -16.42
CA LEU A 242 8.09 15.14 -16.16
C LEU A 242 8.78 14.36 -17.27
N LEU A 243 10.01 14.74 -17.58
CA LEU A 243 10.91 13.94 -18.41
C LEU A 243 11.39 12.72 -17.64
N GLU A 244 11.77 11.67 -18.36
CA GLU A 244 12.27 10.43 -17.73
C GLU A 244 13.49 10.67 -16.84
N SER A 245 14.38 11.60 -17.22
CA SER A 245 15.54 11.98 -16.40
C SER A 245 15.15 12.73 -15.13
N GLU A 246 14.07 13.50 -15.16
CA GLU A 246 13.57 14.27 -14.01
C GLU A 246 12.87 13.31 -13.03
N ALA A 247 11.98 12.45 -13.52
CA ALA A 247 11.34 11.42 -12.70
C ALA A 247 12.36 10.45 -12.07
N ASN A 248 13.39 10.02 -12.81
CA ASN A 248 14.50 9.21 -12.27
C ASN A 248 15.32 9.90 -11.18
N SER A 249 15.26 11.24 -11.08
CA SER A 249 15.96 11.97 -10.04
C SER A 249 15.20 12.02 -8.71
N ILE A 250 13.92 11.61 -8.72
CA ILE A 250 13.11 11.47 -7.52
C ILE A 250 13.56 10.20 -6.80
N THR A 251 14.04 10.36 -5.58
CA THR A 251 14.54 9.27 -4.72
C THR A 251 13.78 9.17 -3.40
N ASN A 252 13.01 10.20 -3.05
CA ASN A 252 12.15 10.22 -1.88
C ASN A 252 10.81 10.86 -2.24
N TYR A 253 9.78 10.04 -2.39
CA TYR A 253 8.42 10.48 -2.70
C TYR A 253 7.67 11.07 -1.48
N ALA A 254 8.26 10.96 -0.28
CA ALA A 254 7.73 11.55 0.97
C ALA A 254 8.32 12.93 1.32
N ASP A 255 9.07 13.56 0.41
CA ASP A 255 9.60 14.92 0.59
C ASP A 255 9.47 15.75 -0.70
N LEU A 256 8.35 15.57 -1.39
CA LEU A 256 8.03 16.30 -2.61
C LEU A 256 7.35 17.63 -2.28
N ARG A 257 7.70 18.67 -3.04
CA ARG A 257 7.23 20.04 -2.80
C ARG A 257 6.98 20.76 -4.11
N LEU A 258 5.97 21.61 -4.14
CA LEU A 258 5.78 22.58 -5.21
C LEU A 258 6.23 23.96 -4.76
N THR A 259 7.00 24.66 -5.59
CA THR A 259 7.42 26.03 -5.35
C THR A 259 6.90 26.94 -6.44
N PHE A 260 6.09 27.93 -6.06
CA PHE A 260 5.52 28.95 -6.92
C PHE A 260 6.31 30.25 -6.76
N VAL A 261 6.86 30.76 -7.86
CA VAL A 261 7.63 32.00 -7.89
C VAL A 261 6.96 32.97 -8.85
N ALA A 262 6.32 34.00 -8.31
CA ALA A 262 5.76 35.10 -9.09
C ALA A 262 6.87 36.14 -9.32
N THR A 263 7.05 36.61 -10.56
CA THR A 263 8.13 37.54 -10.93
C THR A 263 7.63 38.69 -11.80
N TYR A 264 7.96 39.92 -11.42
CA TYR A 264 7.78 41.11 -12.24
C TYR A 264 8.77 41.09 -13.41
N THR A 265 8.27 41.22 -14.63
CA THR A 265 9.12 41.21 -15.83
C THR A 265 8.99 42.46 -16.70
N GLY A 266 8.01 43.33 -16.43
CA GLY A 266 7.94 44.63 -17.10
C GLY A 266 6.58 45.32 -16.96
N GLY A 267 6.45 46.47 -17.63
CA GLY A 267 5.22 47.26 -17.65
C GLY A 267 5.18 48.37 -16.60
N ILE A 268 4.12 49.17 -16.68
CA ILE A 268 3.84 50.30 -15.79
C ILE A 268 2.68 49.96 -14.84
N LEU A 269 2.61 50.68 -13.71
CA LEU A 269 1.54 50.56 -12.70
C LEU A 269 0.13 50.51 -13.33
N PRO A 270 -0.85 49.84 -12.71
CA PRO A 270 -0.83 49.30 -11.34
C PRO A 270 -0.15 47.93 -11.19
N GLY A 271 0.32 47.64 -9.96
CA GLY A 271 0.91 46.37 -9.57
C GLY A 271 -0.06 45.18 -9.72
N ARG A 272 0.47 43.97 -9.76
CA ARG A 272 -0.30 42.74 -10.01
C ARG A 272 0.23 41.60 -9.14
N ALA A 273 -0.66 40.66 -8.84
CA ALA A 273 -0.37 39.44 -8.11
C ALA A 273 -0.73 38.22 -8.96
N ILE A 274 -0.24 37.05 -8.57
CA ILE A 274 -0.66 35.76 -9.10
C ILE A 274 -1.58 35.09 -8.10
N ASP A 275 -2.63 34.47 -8.62
CA ASP A 275 -3.55 33.66 -7.84
C ASP A 275 -3.40 32.19 -8.28
N VAL A 276 -3.41 31.25 -7.32
CA VAL A 276 -3.33 29.79 -7.53
C VAL A 276 -4.50 29.14 -6.82
N SER A 277 -5.32 28.37 -7.53
CA SER A 277 -6.58 27.80 -7.02
C SER A 277 -6.59 26.28 -6.88
N TRP A 278 -5.56 25.59 -7.37
CA TRP A 278 -5.49 24.13 -7.31
C TRP A 278 -4.11 23.64 -7.73
N ALA A 279 -3.58 22.61 -7.07
CA ALA A 279 -2.39 21.90 -7.53
C ALA A 279 -2.40 20.41 -7.14
N GLU A 280 -1.79 19.58 -7.98
CA GLU A 280 -1.67 18.14 -7.75
C GLU A 280 -0.48 17.57 -8.52
N LEU A 281 0.18 16.55 -7.97
CA LEU A 281 1.10 15.70 -8.69
C LEU A 281 0.46 14.32 -8.89
N GLU A 282 0.17 13.99 -10.14
CA GLU A 282 -0.18 12.65 -10.54
C GLU A 282 1.10 11.81 -10.68
N VAL A 283 1.19 10.77 -9.87
CA VAL A 283 2.24 9.76 -9.96
C VAL A 283 1.61 8.50 -10.57
N PRO A 284 2.28 7.83 -11.52
CA PRO A 284 1.79 6.60 -12.07
C PRO A 284 1.46 5.57 -10.99
N ALA A 285 0.65 4.60 -11.41
CA ALA A 285 0.52 3.34 -10.71
C ALA A 285 1.88 2.81 -10.27
N ALA A 286 2.00 2.43 -9.00
CA ALA A 286 3.17 1.70 -8.57
C ALA A 286 3.24 0.35 -9.27
N SER A 287 4.29 0.17 -10.07
CA SER A 287 4.65 -1.13 -10.62
C SER A 287 4.99 -2.05 -9.45
N GLY A 288 4.45 -3.28 -9.47
CA GLY A 288 4.56 -4.21 -8.34
C GLY A 288 3.38 -4.18 -7.38
N VAL A 289 2.39 -3.29 -7.56
CA VAL A 289 1.09 -3.37 -6.90
C VAL A 289 0.15 -4.22 -7.74
N TYR A 290 -0.39 -5.26 -7.12
CA TYR A 290 -1.38 -6.15 -7.71
C TYR A 290 -2.77 -5.55 -7.47
N ASP A 291 -3.51 -5.17 -8.52
CA ASP A 291 -4.92 -4.75 -8.40
C ASP A 291 -5.83 -5.93 -8.73
N CYS A 292 -6.68 -6.25 -7.76
CA CYS A 292 -7.64 -7.33 -7.85
C CYS A 292 -9.09 -6.86 -8.08
N GLY A 293 -9.30 -5.63 -8.53
CA GLY A 293 -10.61 -5.07 -8.88
C GLY A 293 -11.43 -5.90 -9.87
N ALA A 294 -10.75 -6.65 -10.76
CA ALA A 294 -11.38 -7.55 -11.72
C ALA A 294 -11.66 -8.96 -11.15
N VAL A 295 -11.08 -9.32 -10.00
CA VAL A 295 -11.27 -10.64 -9.38
C VAL A 295 -12.65 -10.69 -8.72
N ILE A 296 -13.46 -11.67 -9.15
CA ILE A 296 -14.80 -11.85 -8.62
C ILE A 296 -14.71 -12.59 -7.29
N LEU A 297 -14.88 -11.86 -6.20
CA LEU A 297 -14.85 -12.41 -4.84
C LEU A 297 -16.08 -11.99 -4.03
N THR A 298 -16.53 -12.88 -3.14
CA THR A 298 -17.58 -12.61 -2.14
C THR A 298 -16.97 -11.91 -0.92
N GLN A 299 -17.76 -11.14 -0.18
CA GLN A 299 -17.28 -10.50 1.06
C GLN A 299 -16.82 -11.56 2.07
N LYS A 300 -15.83 -11.21 2.90
CA LYS A 300 -15.18 -12.11 3.90
C LYS A 300 -14.47 -13.31 3.29
N HIS A 301 -14.11 -13.23 2.02
CA HIS A 301 -13.32 -14.25 1.36
C HIS A 301 -12.00 -13.67 0.88
N TRP A 302 -11.03 -14.56 0.72
CA TRP A 302 -9.76 -14.30 0.06
C TRP A 302 -9.47 -15.40 -0.96
N THR A 303 -8.65 -15.10 -1.96
CA THR A 303 -8.24 -16.09 -2.97
C THR A 303 -6.85 -15.77 -3.51
N ILE A 304 -6.23 -16.76 -4.17
CA ILE A 304 -5.01 -16.59 -4.93
C ILE A 304 -5.42 -16.42 -6.40
N ASP A 305 -5.11 -15.30 -7.03
CA ASP A 305 -5.40 -15.08 -8.44
C ASP A 305 -4.41 -15.78 -9.36
N ARG A 306 -3.13 -15.81 -8.97
CA ARG A 306 -2.04 -16.52 -9.66
C ARG A 306 -0.80 -16.64 -8.79
N ILE A 307 0.10 -17.53 -9.19
CA ILE A 307 1.46 -17.65 -8.64
C ILE A 307 2.43 -17.16 -9.73
N SER A 308 3.36 -16.30 -9.34
CA SER A 308 4.45 -15.83 -10.19
C SER A 308 5.45 -16.97 -10.42
N ASP A 309 5.94 -17.08 -11.66
CA ASP A 309 6.93 -18.08 -12.07
C ASP A 309 6.55 -19.55 -11.78
N ASP A 310 5.25 -19.85 -11.81
CA ASP A 310 4.65 -21.18 -11.60
C ASP A 310 4.93 -22.17 -12.75
N LEU A 311 6.20 -22.56 -12.89
CA LEU A 311 6.71 -23.41 -13.97
C LEU A 311 7.02 -24.84 -13.51
N ILE A 312 7.31 -25.05 -12.23
CA ILE A 312 7.75 -26.35 -11.69
C ILE A 312 6.55 -27.19 -11.26
N ASP A 313 5.66 -26.62 -10.44
CA ASP A 313 4.50 -27.30 -9.87
C ASP A 313 3.24 -26.42 -9.88
N PRO A 314 2.42 -26.50 -10.95
CA PRO A 314 1.24 -25.66 -11.13
C PRO A 314 0.34 -25.57 -9.89
N LYS A 315 0.03 -24.35 -9.47
CA LYS A 315 -0.83 -23.99 -8.31
C LYS A 315 -0.25 -24.29 -6.93
N LEU A 316 0.99 -24.74 -6.85
CA LEU A 316 1.70 -24.90 -5.58
C LEU A 316 2.70 -23.76 -5.46
N LEU A 317 2.72 -23.10 -4.30
CA LEU A 317 3.67 -22.03 -4.03
C LEU A 317 5.01 -22.64 -3.59
N ASN A 318 5.94 -22.75 -4.53
CA ASN A 318 7.28 -23.28 -4.32
C ASN A 318 8.20 -22.23 -3.69
N ALA A 319 9.42 -22.64 -3.35
CA ALA A 319 10.45 -21.73 -2.87
C ALA A 319 10.74 -20.65 -3.91
N GLU A 320 10.89 -19.40 -3.45
CA GLU A 320 11.18 -18.20 -4.26
C GLU A 320 10.04 -17.76 -5.21
N GLU A 321 8.87 -18.39 -5.15
CA GLU A 321 7.68 -17.95 -5.88
C GLU A 321 6.82 -17.01 -5.01
N GLY A 322 6.05 -16.15 -5.67
CA GLY A 322 5.11 -15.22 -5.05
C GLY A 322 3.67 -15.45 -5.49
N ALA A 323 2.74 -15.63 -4.55
CA ALA A 323 1.31 -15.73 -4.80
C ALA A 323 0.65 -14.34 -4.75
N LEU A 324 -0.06 -13.96 -5.81
CA LEU A 324 -0.89 -12.75 -5.84
C LEU A 324 -2.22 -13.05 -5.19
N ILE A 325 -2.50 -12.37 -4.08
CA ILE A 325 -3.69 -12.60 -3.26
C ILE A 325 -4.64 -11.42 -3.37
N CYS A 326 -5.94 -11.74 -3.47
CA CYS A 326 -7.03 -10.79 -3.38
C CYS A 326 -7.90 -11.10 -2.16
N ILE A 327 -8.29 -10.07 -1.42
CA ILE A 327 -9.12 -10.15 -0.22
C ILE A 327 -10.26 -9.14 -0.35
N LYS A 328 -11.48 -9.56 -0.02
CA LYS A 328 -12.65 -8.67 -0.05
C LYS A 328 -13.24 -8.47 1.34
N LEU A 329 -13.07 -7.25 1.84
CA LEU A 329 -13.54 -6.77 3.13
C LEU A 329 -15.07 -6.64 3.15
N SER A 330 -15.66 -6.69 4.35
CA SER A 330 -17.11 -6.46 4.51
C SER A 330 -17.50 -5.00 4.26
N TYR A 331 -16.64 -4.08 4.69
CA TYR A 331 -16.80 -2.63 4.55
C TYR A 331 -15.61 -2.00 3.85
N PRO A 332 -15.79 -0.88 3.14
CA PRO A 332 -14.68 -0.13 2.56
C PRO A 332 -13.68 0.34 3.62
N VAL A 333 -12.42 0.54 3.25
CA VAL A 333 -11.40 1.17 4.10
C VAL A 333 -11.64 2.68 4.18
N ALA A 334 -11.47 3.29 5.35
CA ALA A 334 -11.55 4.74 5.50
C ALA A 334 -10.43 5.46 4.72
N ALA A 335 -10.66 6.70 4.30
CA ALA A 335 -9.74 7.45 3.43
C ALA A 335 -8.40 7.89 4.06
N ASN A 336 -8.22 7.67 5.37
CA ASN A 336 -6.99 7.91 6.13
C ASN A 336 -6.83 6.80 7.19
N GLY A 337 -7.15 5.57 6.80
CA GLY A 337 -7.32 4.43 7.71
C GLY A 337 -6.09 3.53 7.73
N ASP A 338 -5.88 2.81 8.82
CA ASP A 338 -4.83 1.79 8.88
C ASP A 338 -5.38 0.41 8.49
N VAL A 339 -4.53 -0.42 7.87
CA VAL A 339 -4.79 -1.82 7.52
C VAL A 339 -3.66 -2.70 8.02
N ASP A 340 -3.95 -3.53 9.01
CA ASP A 340 -3.07 -4.56 9.56
C ASP A 340 -3.49 -5.95 9.08
N LEU A 341 -2.68 -6.57 8.23
CA LEU A 341 -2.88 -7.91 7.71
C LEU A 341 -2.01 -8.92 8.46
N THR A 342 -2.59 -10.05 8.86
CA THR A 342 -1.86 -11.20 9.39
C THR A 342 -2.25 -12.46 8.62
N ILE A 343 -1.26 -13.18 8.10
CA ILE A 343 -1.43 -14.47 7.41
C ILE A 343 -0.70 -15.55 8.20
N THR A 344 -1.37 -16.66 8.44
CA THR A 344 -0.80 -17.87 9.03
C THR A 344 -0.97 -19.05 8.08
N THR A 345 0.12 -19.75 7.79
CA THR A 345 0.09 -20.96 6.94
C THR A 345 -0.49 -22.17 7.67
N ASP A 346 -0.82 -23.22 6.93
CA ASP A 346 -1.24 -24.54 7.44
C ASP A 346 -0.24 -25.16 8.42
N VAL A 347 1.06 -24.85 8.26
CA VAL A 347 2.12 -25.30 9.16
C VAL A 347 2.25 -24.46 10.45
N GLY A 348 1.53 -23.34 10.55
CA GLY A 348 1.55 -22.44 11.70
C GLY A 348 2.63 -21.36 11.63
N LYS A 349 3.13 -21.01 10.43
CA LYS A 349 4.01 -19.84 10.25
C LYS A 349 3.17 -18.60 10.02
N THR A 350 3.43 -17.57 10.81
CA THR A 350 2.67 -16.33 10.79
C THR A 350 3.54 -15.16 10.34
N LYS A 351 2.98 -14.29 9.51
CA LYS A 351 3.57 -13.01 9.10
C LYS A 351 2.50 -11.91 9.17
N THR A 352 2.93 -10.71 9.53
CA THR A 352 2.08 -9.52 9.62
C THR A 352 2.68 -8.40 8.79
N ALA A 353 1.83 -7.62 8.15
CA ALA A 353 2.17 -6.40 7.42
C ALA A 353 1.12 -5.32 7.71
N SER A 354 1.55 -4.06 7.71
CA SER A 354 0.71 -2.90 7.99
C SER A 354 0.84 -1.89 6.87
N LEU A 355 -0.27 -1.23 6.52
CA LEU A 355 -0.34 -0.17 5.52
C LEU A 355 -1.25 0.95 6.05
N ALA A 356 -0.76 2.19 6.02
CA ALA A 356 -1.60 3.37 6.16
C ALA A 356 -2.15 3.76 4.78
N VAL A 357 -3.46 3.98 4.68
CA VAL A 357 -4.20 4.23 3.43
C VAL A 357 -4.53 5.70 3.26
#